data_AF-A0A7Z2PRX8-F1
#
_entry.id   AF-A0A7Z2PRX8-F1
#
_cell.length_a   1.000
_cell.length_b   1.000
_cell.length_c   1.000
_cell.angle_alpha   90.00
_cell.angle_beta   90.00
_cell.angle_gamma   90.00
#
_symmetry.space_group_name_H-M   'P 1'
#
loop_
_entity.id
_entity.type
_entity.pdbx_description
1 polymer ?
#
loop_
_entity_poly.entity_id
_entity_poly.type
_entity_poly.pdbx_seq_one_letter_code
_entity_poly.pdbx_strand_id
1 'polypeptide(L)' 'MANVLTTGAWLSAPIKKPSFFARLLRANAEARQRRAERAVADYIASHGLQRLSDDAERQISRLLIKAGQ' A
#
# COMPACT_ATOMS: atom_id res chain seq x y z
N MET A 1 -47.49 -2.69 -31.44
CA MET A 1 -46.10 -2.25 -31.65
C MET A 1 -45.67 -1.46 -30.43
N ALA A 2 -44.80 -2.02 -29.58
CA ALA A 2 -44.25 -1.35 -28.41
C ALA A 2 -42.74 -1.61 -28.41
N ASN A 3 -41.99 -0.55 -28.68
CA ASN A 3 -40.54 -0.53 -28.75
C ASN A 3 -40.07 0.17 -27.47
N VAL A 4 -39.57 -0.56 -26.47
CA VAL A 4 -38.83 0.02 -25.34
C VAL A 4 -37.67 -0.90 -24.99
N LEU A 5 -36.60 -0.71 -25.76
CA LEU A 5 -35.25 -0.49 -25.26
C LEU A 5 -34.79 -1.41 -24.12
N THR A 6 -34.02 -2.42 -24.53
CA THR A 6 -32.88 -3.00 -23.82
C THR A 6 -31.99 -1.89 -23.23
N THR A 7 -32.34 -1.37 -22.06
CA THR A 7 -31.47 -0.47 -21.29
C THR A 7 -30.89 -1.25 -20.14
N GLY A 8 -29.78 -1.93 -20.42
CA GLY A 8 -28.57 -1.95 -19.60
C GLY A 8 -28.72 -1.78 -18.08
N ALA A 9 -29.61 -2.52 -17.42
CA ALA A 9 -29.51 -2.77 -16.00
C ALA A 9 -28.39 -3.80 -15.81
N TRP A 10 -27.16 -3.35 -16.07
CA TRP A 10 -25.98 -3.86 -15.41
C TRP A 10 -26.34 -3.84 -13.93
N LEU A 11 -26.66 -5.02 -13.41
CA LEU A 11 -26.73 -5.28 -11.99
C LEU A 11 -25.33 -4.97 -11.46
N SER A 12 -25.07 -3.69 -11.21
CA SER A 12 -24.02 -3.22 -10.33
C SER A 12 -24.35 -3.92 -9.02
N ALA A 13 -23.78 -5.11 -8.82
CA ALA A 13 -23.84 -5.80 -7.56
C ALA A 13 -23.45 -4.75 -6.51
N PRO A 14 -24.28 -4.51 -5.49
CA PRO A 14 -23.99 -3.48 -4.52
C PRO A 14 -22.60 -3.79 -3.97
N ILE A 15 -21.61 -2.96 -4.32
CA ILE A 15 -20.24 -3.12 -3.86
C ILE A 15 -20.34 -2.89 -2.36
N LYS A 16 -20.47 -3.98 -1.60
CA LYS A 16 -20.61 -3.94 -0.15
C LYS A 16 -19.47 -3.08 0.35
N LYS A 17 -19.80 -1.95 1.00
CA LYS A 17 -18.78 -1.07 1.57
C LYS A 17 -17.84 -1.96 2.39
N PRO A 18 -16.52 -1.88 2.17
CA PRO A 18 -15.59 -2.74 2.87
C PRO A 18 -15.84 -2.57 4.37
N SER A 19 -15.88 -3.71 5.08
CA SER A 19 -16.15 -3.71 6.52
C SER A 19 -15.17 -2.77 7.23
N PHE A 20 -15.55 -2.31 8.42
CA PHE A 20 -14.65 -1.46 9.23
C PHE A 20 -13.26 -2.09 9.38
N PHE A 21 -13.19 -3.39 9.66
CA PHE A 21 -11.92 -4.12 9.75
C PHE A 21 -11.14 -4.16 8.43
N ALA A 22 -11.82 -4.36 7.29
CA ALA A 22 -11.15 -4.33 5.98
C ALA A 22 -10.55 -2.94 5.68
N ARG A 23 -11.28 -1.87 6.02
CA ARG A 23 -10.78 -0.49 5.89
C ARG A 23 -9.62 -0.21 6.83
N LEU A 24 -9.70 -0.67 8.08
CA LEU A 24 -8.64 -0.53 9.06
C LEU A 24 -7.37 -1.29 8.65
N LEU A 25 -7.52 -2.53 8.17
CA LEU A 25 -6.40 -3.35 7.70
C LEU A 25 -5.70 -2.67 6.52
N ARG A 26 -6.48 -2.15 5.57
CA ARG A 26 -5.95 -1.39 4.43
C ARG A 26 -5.19 -0.14 4.90
N ALA A 27 -5.78 0.66 5.78
CA ALA A 27 -5.12 1.85 6.31
C ALA A 27 -3.81 1.51 7.06
N ASN A 28 -3.78 0.40 7.80
CA ASN A 28 -2.57 -0.08 8.46
C ASN A 28 -1.50 -0.52 7.45
N ALA A 29 -1.87 -1.27 6.42
CA ALA A 29 -0.95 -1.67 5.35
C ALA A 29 -0.36 -0.44 4.64
N GLU A 30 -1.19 0.54 4.29
CA GLU A 30 -0.75 1.80 3.67
C GLU A 30 0.18 2.60 4.61
N ALA A 31 -0.13 2.66 5.92
CA ALA A 31 0.73 3.32 6.90
C ALA A 31 2.09 2.64 7.04
N ARG A 32 2.13 1.29 7.05
CA ARG A 32 3.38 0.51 7.09
C ARG A 32 4.20 0.71 5.82
N GLN A 33 3.56 0.75 4.66
CA GLN A 33 4.21 1.03 3.39
C GLN A 33 4.89 2.40 3.39
N ARG A 34 4.17 3.47 3.78
CA ARG A 34 4.74 4.82 3.88
C ARG A 34 5.90 4.89 4.88
N ARG A 35 5.83 4.13 5.98
CA ARG A 35 6.91 4.07 6.96
C ARG A 35 8.16 3.41 6.36
N ALA A 36 7.99 2.35 5.57
CA ALA A 36 9.09 1.71 4.87
C ALA A 36 9.72 2.63 3.83
N GLU A 37 8.89 3.32 3.03
CA GLU A 37 9.36 4.31 2.05
C GLU A 37 10.17 5.44 2.70
N ARG A 38 9.74 5.96 3.86
CA ARG A 38 10.52 6.97 4.60
C ARG A 38 11.86 6.43 5.09
N ALA A 39 11.89 5.21 5.64
CA ALA A 39 13.14 4.62 6.09
C ALA A 39 14.14 4.43 4.95
N VAL A 40 13.66 4.04 3.77
CA VAL A 40 14.49 3.97 2.55
C VAL A 40 14.96 5.36 2.12
N ALA A 41 14.07 6.37 2.13
CA ALA A 41 14.42 7.74 1.77
C ALA A 41 15.48 8.33 2.72
N ASP A 42 15.32 8.15 4.04
CA ASP A 42 16.28 8.60 5.06
C ASP A 42 17.64 7.91 4.89
N TYR A 43 17.63 6.63 4.52
CA TYR A 43 18.85 5.88 4.23
C TYR A 43 19.58 6.43 3.00
N ILE A 44 18.84 6.67 1.90
CA ILE A 44 19.40 7.25 0.68
C ILE A 44 19.93 8.66 0.94
N ALA A 45 19.20 9.48 1.71
CA ALA A 45 19.62 10.84 2.05
C ALA A 45 20.92 10.88 2.87
N SER A 46 21.14 9.89 3.74
CA SER A 46 22.32 9.82 4.61
C SER A 46 23.54 9.17 3.95
N HIS A 47 23.35 8.24 3.01
CA HIS A 47 24.44 7.42 2.44
C HIS A 47 24.66 7.61 0.93
N GLY A 48 23.73 8.27 0.23
CA GLY A 48 23.74 8.45 -1.23
C GLY A 48 23.32 7.20 -2.01
N LEU A 49 22.81 7.39 -3.23
CA LEU A 49 22.38 6.30 -4.14
C LEU A 49 23.51 5.35 -4.56
N GLN A 50 24.77 5.79 -4.45
CA GLN A 50 25.95 5.03 -4.88
C GLN A 50 26.23 3.79 -4.02
N ARG A 51 25.61 3.70 -2.83
CA ARG A 51 25.91 2.67 -1.83
C ARG A 51 24.75 1.70 -1.57
N LEU A 52 23.81 1.58 -2.51
CA LEU A 52 22.83 0.49 -2.54
C LEU A 52 23.53 -0.84 -2.91
N SER A 53 24.33 -1.33 -1.96
CA SER A 53 24.94 -2.65 -1.94
C SER A 53 24.11 -3.58 -1.06
N ASP A 54 24.27 -4.90 -1.17
CA ASP A 54 23.62 -5.90 -0.29
C ASP A 54 23.71 -5.57 1.21
N ASP A 55 24.78 -4.88 1.65
CA ASP A 55 24.92 -4.44 3.04
C ASP A 55 23.96 -3.30 3.42
N ALA A 56 23.64 -2.41 2.47
CA ALA A 56 22.62 -1.37 2.63
C ALA A 56 21.22 -1.95 2.75
N GLU A 57 20.88 -2.93 1.91
CA GLU A 57 19.62 -3.67 2.03
C GLU A 57 19.49 -4.37 3.39
N ARG A 58 20.60 -4.97 3.89
CA ARG A 58 20.66 -5.54 5.23
C ARG A 58 20.45 -4.51 6.33
N GLN A 59 21.02 -3.31 6.19
CA GLN A 59 20.86 -2.23 7.16
C GLN A 59 19.43 -1.70 7.20
N ILE A 60 18.82 -1.46 6.03
CA ILE A 60 17.41 -1.06 5.92
C ILE A 60 16.50 -2.15 6.50
N SER A 61 16.74 -3.43 6.18
CA SER A 61 15.98 -4.55 6.73
C SER A 61 16.03 -4.60 8.26
N ARG A 62 17.21 -4.38 8.86
CA ARG A 62 17.36 -4.29 10.32
C ARG A 62 16.58 -3.12 10.91
N LEU A 63 16.62 -1.94 10.27
CA LEU A 63 15.87 -0.76 10.71
C LEU A 63 14.36 -0.98 10.64
N LEU A 64 13.87 -1.62 9.58
CA LEU A 64 12.45 -1.94 9.41
C LEU A 64 11.96 -2.97 10.44
N ILE A 65 12.78 -3.98 10.75
CA ILE A 65 12.47 -4.98 11.80
C ILE A 65 12.40 -4.29 13.17
N LYS A 66 13.38 -3.44 13.51
CA LYS A 66 13.42 -2.70 14.78
C LYS A 66 12.26 -1.71 14.91
N ALA A 67 11.84 -1.08 13.82
CA ALA A 67 10.73 -0.13 13.79
C ALA A 67 9.35 -0.79 13.93
N GLY A 68 9.26 -2.10 13.68
CA GLY A 68 8.02 -2.89 13.76
C GLY A 68 7.78 -3.61 15.09
N GLN A 69 8.76 -3.61 16.01
CA GLN A 69 8.55 -3.91 17.43
C GLN A 69 8.14 -2.66 18.19
#